data_AF-W1VLA9-F1
#
_entry.id   AF-W1VLA9-F1
#
_cell.length_a   1.000
_cell.length_b   1.000
_cell.length_c   1.000
_cell.angle_alpha   90.00
_cell.angle_beta   90.00
_cell.angle_gamma   90.00
#
_symmetry.space_group_name_H-M   'P 1'
#
loop_
_entity.id
_entity.type
_entity.pdbx_description
1 polymer ?
#
loop_
_entity_poly.entity_id
_entity_poly.type
_entity_poly.pdbx_seq_one_letter_code
_entity_poly.pdbx_strand_id
1 'polypeptide(L)'
;PMAVTAPPAFLPIGQALAVELGGEPFVLAESARAAYHAALAHGANHLVTLVGQAVRALTAAGVEDGAATLRPLLSAALGRALHEGADQALTGPVARGDAGTVQAHLEALSQLRDDEGKPLEDVVATYRALARATVDRCESTGQIQAAAAEHLRGVLG
;
A
#
# COMPACT_ATOMS: atom_id res chain seq x y z
N PRO A 1 4.71 -9.39 18.30
CA PRO A 1 5.06 -8.07 18.91
C PRO A 1 3.84 -7.28 19.40
N MET A 2 3.91 -6.69 20.60
CA MET A 2 2.88 -5.81 21.18
C MET A 2 3.52 -4.55 21.80
N ALA A 3 3.02 -3.38 21.44
CA ALA A 3 3.50 -2.12 22.03
C ALA A 3 2.92 -1.94 23.44
N VAL A 4 3.78 -1.62 24.40
CA VAL A 4 3.40 -1.28 25.78
C VAL A 4 3.81 0.15 26.08
N THR A 5 2.86 0.96 26.53
CA THR A 5 3.11 2.31 27.02
C THR A 5 2.49 2.48 28.39
N ALA A 6 3.31 2.87 29.37
CA ALA A 6 2.91 3.15 30.74
C ALA A 6 3.96 4.04 31.43
N PRO A 7 3.63 4.68 32.56
CA PRO A 7 4.65 5.28 33.42
C PRO A 7 5.71 4.24 33.87
N PRO A 8 6.96 4.63 34.13
CA PRO A 8 8.06 3.68 34.40
C PRO A 8 7.76 2.65 35.50
N ALA A 9 7.07 3.07 36.56
CA ALA A 9 6.70 2.19 37.67
C ALA A 9 5.72 1.06 37.28
N PHE A 10 4.96 1.23 36.19
CA PHE A 10 3.93 0.29 35.74
C PHE A 10 4.30 -0.47 34.45
N LEU A 11 5.40 -0.10 33.79
CA LEU A 11 5.88 -0.80 32.57
C LEU A 11 6.05 -2.31 32.78
N PRO A 12 6.66 -2.81 33.89
CA PRO A 12 6.81 -4.24 34.10
C PRO A 12 5.46 -4.99 34.14
N ILE A 13 4.42 -4.36 34.71
CA ILE A 13 3.07 -4.95 34.78
C ILE A 13 2.46 -5.03 33.38
N GLY A 14 2.53 -3.95 32.60
CA GLY A 14 2.02 -3.93 31.23
C GLY A 14 2.73 -4.94 30.32
N GLN A 15 4.04 -5.11 30.48
CA GLN A 15 4.80 -6.09 29.73
C GLN A 15 4.45 -7.53 30.15
N ALA A 16 4.31 -7.80 31.45
CA ALA A 16 3.89 -9.12 31.94
C ALA A 16 2.53 -9.52 31.37
N LEU A 17 1.54 -8.62 31.40
CA LEU A 17 0.22 -8.88 30.81
C LEU A 17 0.28 -9.18 29.31
N ALA A 18 1.12 -8.46 28.56
CA ALA A 18 1.30 -8.73 27.14
C ALA A 18 1.90 -10.12 26.87
N VAL A 19 2.83 -10.58 27.71
CA VAL A 19 3.38 -11.95 27.65
C VAL A 19 2.31 -12.99 28.00
N GLU A 20 1.50 -12.76 29.03
CA GLU A 20 0.41 -13.67 29.42
C GLU A 20 -0.62 -13.85 28.30
N LEU A 21 -0.84 -12.82 27.48
CA LEU A 21 -1.69 -12.88 26.29
C LEU A 21 -0.99 -13.51 25.06
N GLY A 22 0.22 -14.06 25.22
CA GLY A 22 1.00 -14.68 24.15
C GLY A 22 1.73 -13.68 23.24
N GLY A 23 1.84 -12.42 23.66
CA GLY A 23 2.54 -11.37 22.93
C GLY A 23 4.03 -11.28 23.29
N GLU A 24 4.79 -10.66 22.39
CA GLU A 24 6.18 -10.24 22.64
C GLU A 24 6.19 -8.73 22.87
N PRO A 25 6.24 -8.25 24.12
CA PRO A 25 6.11 -6.82 24.39
C PRO A 25 7.37 -6.03 24.02
N PHE A 26 7.18 -4.80 23.59
CA PHE A 26 8.23 -3.79 23.50
C PHE A 26 7.71 -2.44 24.03
N VAL A 27 8.59 -1.64 24.61
CA VAL A 27 8.20 -0.33 25.15
C VAL A 27 8.08 0.70 24.02
N LEU A 28 6.95 1.40 23.98
CA LEU A 28 6.71 2.52 23.07
C LEU A 28 6.48 3.79 23.89
N ALA A 29 7.17 4.88 23.52
CA ALA A 29 6.96 6.18 24.14
C ALA A 29 5.53 6.69 23.91
N GLU A 30 4.93 7.38 24.89
CA GLU A 30 3.57 7.95 24.77
C GLU A 30 3.43 8.87 23.55
N SER A 31 4.44 9.72 23.30
CA SER A 31 4.48 10.62 22.15
C SER A 31 4.49 9.90 20.80
N ALA A 32 4.92 8.63 20.75
CA ALA A 32 4.99 7.85 19.53
C ALA A 32 3.73 7.03 19.24
N ARG A 33 2.77 6.93 20.19
CA ARG A 33 1.58 6.07 20.06
C ARG A 33 0.73 6.41 18.83
N ALA A 34 0.50 7.70 18.57
CA ALA A 34 -0.28 8.13 17.42
C ALA A 34 0.38 7.74 16.10
N ALA A 35 1.68 7.98 15.96
CA ALA A 35 2.45 7.61 14.77
C ALA A 35 2.50 6.09 14.58
N TYR A 36 2.71 5.33 15.65
CA TYR A 36 2.69 3.87 15.63
C TYR A 36 1.35 3.32 15.13
N HIS A 37 0.24 3.79 15.69
CA HIS A 37 -1.09 3.36 15.27
C HIS A 37 -1.38 3.76 13.81
N ALA A 38 -1.01 4.99 13.41
CA ALA A 38 -1.17 5.44 12.03
C ALA A 38 -0.37 4.58 11.05
N ALA A 39 0.85 4.17 11.39
CA ALA A 39 1.66 3.27 10.55
C ALA A 39 1.02 1.88 10.41
N LEU A 40 0.52 1.30 11.51
CA LEU A 40 -0.20 0.02 11.47
C LEU A 40 -1.49 0.11 10.64
N ALA A 41 -2.29 1.15 10.84
CA ALA A 41 -3.50 1.38 10.07
C ALA A 41 -3.18 1.59 8.59
N HIS A 42 -2.09 2.30 8.27
CA HIS A 42 -1.66 2.51 6.90
C HIS A 42 -1.24 1.21 6.22
N GLY A 43 -0.51 0.34 6.92
CA GLY A 43 -0.10 -0.97 6.38
C GLY A 43 -1.22 -1.99 6.27
N ALA A 44 -2.12 -2.07 7.27
CA ALA A 44 -3.13 -3.12 7.35
C ALA A 44 -4.49 -2.67 6.78
N ASN A 45 -5.01 -1.52 7.22
CA ASN A 45 -6.37 -1.11 6.86
C ASN A 45 -6.43 -0.59 5.43
N HIS A 46 -5.46 0.25 5.02
CA HIS A 46 -5.44 0.73 3.63
C HIS A 46 -5.13 -0.39 2.63
N LEU A 47 -4.42 -1.45 3.05
CA LEU A 47 -4.26 -2.64 2.22
C LEU A 47 -5.62 -3.30 1.92
N VAL A 48 -6.53 -3.39 2.90
CA VAL A 48 -7.90 -3.89 2.67
C VAL A 48 -8.64 -3.01 1.67
N THR A 49 -8.55 -1.68 1.79
CA THR A 49 -9.13 -0.75 0.82
C THR A 49 -8.56 -0.95 -0.58
N LEU A 50 -7.24 -1.02 -0.72
CA LEU A 50 -6.54 -1.23 -1.99
C LEU A 50 -6.95 -2.54 -2.65
N VAL A 51 -6.97 -3.64 -1.90
CA VAL A 51 -7.35 -4.96 -2.42
C VAL A 51 -8.82 -4.97 -2.84
N GLY A 52 -9.71 -4.36 -2.05
CA GLY A 52 -11.13 -4.24 -2.42
C GLY A 52 -11.34 -3.44 -3.71
N GLN A 53 -10.62 -2.34 -3.88
CA GLN A 53 -10.64 -1.54 -5.11
C GLN A 53 -10.09 -2.33 -6.32
N ALA A 54 -9.00 -3.09 -6.14
CA ALA A 54 -8.43 -3.91 -7.20
C ALA A 54 -9.37 -5.05 -7.62
N VAL A 55 -10.04 -5.73 -6.68
CA VAL A 55 -11.05 -6.75 -6.98
C VAL A 55 -12.21 -6.14 -7.76
N ARG A 56 -12.75 -4.98 -7.32
CA ARG A 56 -13.82 -4.27 -8.04
C ARG A 56 -13.43 -3.91 -9.48
N ALA A 57 -12.20 -3.44 -9.68
CA ALA A 57 -11.71 -3.12 -11.02
C ALA A 57 -11.58 -4.37 -11.91
N LEU A 58 -11.13 -5.50 -11.35
CA LEU A 58 -11.07 -6.78 -12.07
C LEU A 58 -12.48 -7.28 -12.44
N THR A 59 -13.43 -7.21 -11.51
CA THR A 59 -14.83 -7.57 -11.78
C THR A 59 -15.43 -6.71 -12.89
N ALA A 60 -15.25 -5.38 -12.83
CA ALA A 60 -15.67 -4.46 -13.88
C ALA A 60 -15.00 -4.73 -15.25
N ALA A 61 -13.81 -5.34 -15.25
CA ALA A 61 -13.10 -5.78 -16.45
C ALA A 61 -13.51 -7.18 -16.94
N GLY A 62 -14.50 -7.83 -16.30
CA GLY A 62 -15.02 -9.14 -16.67
C GLY A 62 -14.30 -10.33 -16.05
N VAL A 63 -13.50 -10.12 -14.99
CA VAL A 63 -12.83 -11.21 -14.25
C VAL A 63 -13.71 -11.68 -13.10
N GLU A 64 -14.21 -12.92 -13.19
CA GLU A 64 -15.16 -13.50 -12.23
C GLU A 64 -14.58 -13.69 -10.82
N ASP A 65 -13.35 -14.20 -10.69
CA ASP A 65 -12.67 -14.38 -9.40
C ASP A 65 -11.42 -13.50 -9.29
N GLY A 66 -11.66 -12.20 -9.11
CA GLY A 66 -10.59 -11.21 -8.93
C GLY A 66 -9.74 -11.48 -7.68
N ALA A 67 -10.34 -12.01 -6.61
CA ALA A 67 -9.63 -12.30 -5.37
C ALA A 67 -8.65 -13.47 -5.53
N ALA A 68 -9.06 -14.57 -6.19
CA ALA A 68 -8.16 -15.67 -6.51
C ALA A 68 -7.05 -15.23 -7.47
N THR A 69 -7.38 -14.37 -8.44
CA THR A 69 -6.41 -13.81 -9.40
C THR A 69 -5.35 -12.97 -8.70
N LEU A 70 -5.73 -12.12 -7.74
CA LEU A 70 -4.80 -11.25 -7.01
C LEU A 70 -4.00 -11.97 -5.94
N ARG A 71 -4.54 -13.02 -5.32
CA ARG A 71 -3.92 -13.69 -4.17
C ARG A 71 -2.43 -14.05 -4.36
N PRO A 72 -2.00 -14.76 -5.42
CA PRO A 72 -0.58 -15.08 -5.58
C PRO A 72 0.29 -13.83 -5.75
N LEU A 73 -0.19 -12.82 -6.47
CA LEU A 73 0.54 -11.57 -6.70
C LEU A 73 0.70 -10.76 -5.42
N LEU A 74 -0.37 -10.62 -4.63
CA LEU A 74 -0.37 -9.91 -3.36
C LEU A 74 0.52 -10.61 -2.34
N SER A 75 0.44 -11.94 -2.22
CA SER A 75 1.29 -12.71 -1.31
C SER A 75 2.77 -12.56 -1.67
N ALA A 76 3.12 -12.64 -2.96
CA ALA A 76 4.49 -12.44 -3.41
C ALA A 76 4.99 -11.01 -3.15
N ALA A 77 4.17 -10.00 -3.46
CA ALA A 77 4.53 -8.60 -3.23
C ALA A 77 4.73 -8.30 -1.73
N LEU A 78 3.80 -8.75 -0.88
CA LEU A 78 3.88 -8.57 0.58
C LEU A 78 5.10 -9.30 1.15
N GLY A 79 5.32 -10.55 0.76
CA GLY A 79 6.46 -11.35 1.21
C GLY A 79 7.80 -10.68 0.88
N ARG A 80 7.96 -10.23 -0.38
CA ARG A 80 9.16 -9.50 -0.80
C ARG A 80 9.33 -8.19 -0.04
N ALA A 81 8.26 -7.39 0.11
CA ALA A 81 8.34 -6.11 0.82
C ALA A 81 8.77 -6.27 2.28
N LEU A 82 8.29 -7.32 2.97
CA LEU A 82 8.62 -7.59 4.37
C LEU A 82 9.98 -8.26 4.57
N HIS A 83 10.50 -8.97 3.55
CA HIS A 83 11.74 -9.75 3.68
C HIS A 83 12.96 -9.09 3.02
N GLU A 84 12.79 -8.54 1.82
CA GLU A 84 13.85 -7.87 1.02
C GLU A 84 13.88 -6.34 1.28
N GLY A 85 12.79 -5.79 1.82
CA GLY A 85 12.57 -4.36 1.98
C GLY A 85 11.81 -3.74 0.80
N ALA A 86 10.99 -2.72 1.09
CA ALA A 86 10.04 -2.16 0.12
C ALA A 86 10.69 -1.63 -1.17
N ASP A 87 11.85 -0.98 -1.08
CA ASP A 87 12.52 -0.38 -2.25
C ASP A 87 13.02 -1.45 -3.24
N GLN A 88 13.55 -2.57 -2.74
CA GLN A 88 14.00 -3.69 -3.57
C GLN A 88 12.82 -4.50 -4.10
N ALA A 89 11.75 -4.59 -3.31
CA ALA A 89 10.52 -5.27 -3.68
C ALA A 89 9.75 -4.55 -4.81
N LEU A 90 9.92 -3.23 -4.92
CA LEU A 90 9.16 -2.39 -5.83
C LEU A 90 9.47 -2.67 -7.31
N THR A 91 8.43 -3.03 -8.06
CA THR A 91 8.50 -3.31 -9.50
C THR A 91 7.34 -2.65 -10.23
N GLY A 92 7.15 -2.98 -11.52
CA GLY A 92 6.06 -2.46 -12.33
C GLY A 92 6.42 -1.24 -13.18
N PRO A 93 5.45 -0.64 -13.88
CA PRO A 93 5.71 0.39 -14.87
C PRO A 93 6.31 1.68 -14.27
N VAL A 94 5.84 2.11 -13.09
CA VAL A 94 6.40 3.29 -12.40
C VAL A 94 7.88 3.09 -12.07
N ALA A 95 8.24 1.94 -11.51
CA ALA A 95 9.61 1.58 -11.17
C ALA A 95 10.55 1.47 -12.38
N ARG A 96 9.99 1.35 -13.60
CA ARG A 96 10.74 1.34 -14.87
C ARG A 96 10.72 2.68 -15.60
N GLY A 97 10.03 3.70 -15.09
CA GLY A 97 9.88 4.98 -15.79
C GLY A 97 8.86 4.95 -16.94
N ASP A 98 8.00 3.92 -17.02
CA ASP A 98 7.11 3.67 -18.15
C ASP A 98 5.80 4.45 -18.03
N ALA A 99 5.85 5.73 -18.43
CA ALA A 99 4.70 6.62 -18.40
C ALA A 99 3.59 6.23 -19.39
N GLY A 100 3.94 5.59 -20.51
CA GLY A 100 2.97 5.13 -21.51
C GLY A 100 2.05 4.05 -20.96
N THR A 101 2.61 3.06 -20.26
CA THR A 101 1.80 2.03 -19.57
C THR A 101 0.93 2.65 -18.46
N VAL A 102 1.46 3.59 -17.68
CA VAL A 102 0.68 4.27 -16.64
C VAL A 102 -0.47 5.08 -17.23
N GLN A 103 -0.26 5.73 -18.38
CA GLN A 103 -1.31 6.45 -19.09
C GLN A 103 -2.41 5.51 -19.56
N ALA A 104 -2.04 4.41 -20.22
CA ALA A 104 -2.99 3.40 -20.68
C ALA A 104 -3.80 2.79 -19.53
N HIS A 105 -3.18 2.58 -18.35
CA HIS A 105 -3.90 2.13 -17.16
C HIS A 105 -4.95 3.15 -16.70
N LEU A 106 -4.61 4.44 -16.63
CA LEU A 106 -5.54 5.48 -16.22
C LEU A 106 -6.73 5.60 -17.18
N GLU A 107 -6.46 5.53 -18.48
CA GLU A 107 -7.49 5.53 -19.52
C GLU A 107 -8.43 4.34 -19.34
N ALA A 108 -7.89 3.12 -19.21
CA ALA A 108 -8.69 1.92 -19.00
C ALA A 108 -9.52 1.98 -17.70
N LEU A 109 -8.90 2.35 -16.57
CA LEU A 109 -9.60 2.48 -15.29
C LEU A 109 -10.72 3.53 -15.33
N SER A 110 -10.53 4.62 -16.06
CA SER A 110 -11.56 5.67 -16.21
C SER A 110 -12.78 5.24 -17.03
N GLN A 111 -12.62 4.20 -17.87
CA GLN A 111 -13.70 3.65 -18.70
C GLN A 111 -14.49 2.55 -17.99
N LEU A 112 -13.94 1.94 -16.93
CA LEU A 112 -14.62 0.89 -16.17
C LEU A 112 -15.88 1.42 -15.48
N ARG A 113 -16.89 0.55 -15.37
CA ARG A 113 -18.14 0.77 -14.65
C ARG A 113 -18.44 -0.45 -13.79
N ASP A 114 -19.06 -0.25 -12.63
CA ASP A 114 -19.55 -1.36 -11.80
C ASP A 114 -20.86 -1.94 -12.37
N ASP A 115 -21.42 -2.94 -11.69
CA ASP A 115 -22.62 -3.65 -12.12
C ASP A 115 -23.86 -2.72 -12.20
N GLU A 116 -23.84 -1.62 -11.43
CA GLU A 116 -24.85 -0.56 -11.47
C GLU A 116 -24.57 0.51 -12.55
N GLY A 117 -23.49 0.38 -13.32
CA GLY A 117 -23.10 1.30 -14.37
C GLY A 117 -22.42 2.58 -13.87
N LYS A 118 -22.00 2.65 -12.61
CA LYS A 118 -21.34 3.80 -11.99
C LYS A 118 -19.82 3.77 -12.27
N PRO A 119 -19.18 4.93 -12.54
CA PRO A 119 -17.73 5.00 -12.69
C PRO A 119 -16.97 4.68 -11.40
N LEU A 120 -15.82 4.02 -11.54
CA LEU A 120 -14.91 3.65 -10.45
C LEU A 120 -13.95 4.81 -10.11
N GLU A 121 -14.49 6.01 -9.89
CA GLU A 121 -13.69 7.23 -9.67
C GLU A 121 -12.77 7.12 -8.45
N ASP A 122 -13.22 6.43 -7.40
CA ASP A 122 -12.44 6.17 -6.20
C ASP A 122 -11.19 5.31 -6.49
N VAL A 123 -11.30 4.36 -7.42
CA VAL A 123 -10.17 3.52 -7.84
C VAL A 123 -9.16 4.34 -8.63
N VAL A 124 -9.62 5.18 -9.56
CA VAL A 124 -8.75 6.06 -10.34
C VAL A 124 -7.99 7.04 -9.43
N ALA A 125 -8.67 7.62 -8.45
CA ALA A 125 -8.07 8.53 -7.49
C ALA A 125 -6.98 7.83 -6.63
N THR A 126 -7.28 6.65 -6.08
CA THR A 126 -6.30 5.87 -5.31
C THR A 126 -5.11 5.44 -6.19
N TYR A 127 -5.36 4.98 -7.42
CA TYR A 127 -4.30 4.61 -8.35
C TYR A 127 -3.34 5.78 -8.59
N ARG A 128 -3.86 6.98 -8.87
CA ARG A 128 -3.03 8.19 -9.03
C ARG A 128 -2.21 8.48 -7.78
N ALA A 129 -2.84 8.46 -6.61
CA ALA A 129 -2.17 8.78 -5.35
C ALA A 129 -1.02 7.81 -5.04
N LEU A 130 -1.25 6.50 -5.18
CA LEU A 130 -0.23 5.48 -4.93
C LEU A 130 0.87 5.50 -6.00
N ALA A 131 0.52 5.73 -7.26
CA ALA A 131 1.51 5.85 -8.33
C ALA A 131 2.41 7.08 -8.12
N ARG A 132 1.87 8.23 -7.69
CA ARG A 132 2.69 9.41 -7.35
C ARG A 132 3.63 9.14 -6.19
N ALA A 133 3.14 8.54 -5.10
CA ALA A 133 3.99 8.16 -3.98
C ALA A 133 5.11 7.18 -4.41
N THR A 134 4.80 6.29 -5.36
CA THR A 134 5.77 5.37 -5.95
C THR A 134 6.81 6.10 -6.82
N VAL A 135 6.39 7.08 -7.63
CA VAL A 135 7.31 7.94 -8.42
C VAL A 135 8.29 8.65 -7.49
N ASP A 136 7.77 9.32 -6.46
CA ASP A 136 8.59 10.07 -5.50
C ASP A 136 9.59 9.14 -4.80
N ARG A 137 9.15 7.93 -4.44
CA ARG A 137 10.02 6.94 -3.83
C ARG A 137 11.13 6.48 -4.79
N CYS A 138 10.78 6.06 -6.01
CA CYS A 138 11.74 5.60 -7.01
C CYS A 138 12.75 6.69 -7.42
N GLU A 139 12.34 7.95 -7.49
CA GLU A 139 13.26 9.05 -7.75
C GLU A 139 14.20 9.26 -6.55
N SER A 140 13.68 9.26 -5.32
CA SER A 140 14.49 9.45 -4.10
C SER A 140 15.53 8.34 -3.88
N THR A 141 15.26 7.13 -4.37
CA THR A 141 16.18 5.99 -4.27
C THR A 141 17.06 5.81 -5.51
N GLY A 142 16.94 6.68 -6.51
CA GLY A 142 17.72 6.64 -7.75
C GLY A 142 17.34 5.50 -8.71
N GLN A 143 16.19 4.84 -8.48
CA GLN A 143 15.69 3.76 -9.35
C GLN A 143 15.20 4.29 -10.70
N ILE A 144 14.69 5.52 -10.74
CA ILE A 144 14.36 6.25 -11.97
C ILE A 144 15.06 7.61 -11.99
N GLN A 145 15.31 8.12 -13.21
CA GLN A 145 15.89 9.45 -13.41
C GLN A 145 14.82 10.55 -13.31
N ALA A 146 15.23 11.77 -12.97
CA ALA A 146 14.32 12.91 -12.81
C ALA A 146 13.43 13.17 -14.03
N ALA A 147 13.97 13.06 -15.25
CA ALA A 147 13.19 13.22 -16.48
C ALA A 147 12.06 12.16 -16.62
N ALA A 148 12.29 10.93 -16.18
CA ALA A 148 11.26 9.88 -16.18
C ALA A 148 10.21 10.14 -15.10
N ALA A 149 10.63 10.61 -13.92
CA ALA A 149 9.73 11.01 -12.84
C ALA A 149 8.83 12.18 -13.25
N GLU A 150 9.38 13.20 -13.92
CA GLU A 150 8.61 14.32 -14.48
C GLU A 150 7.56 13.86 -15.50
N HIS A 151 7.92 12.96 -16.42
CA HIS A 151 6.96 12.41 -17.39
C HIS A 151 5.83 11.67 -16.68
N LEU A 152 6.16 10.79 -15.73
CA LEU A 152 5.18 10.06 -14.93
C LEU A 152 4.23 11.00 -14.17
N ARG A 153 4.75 12.06 -13.55
CA ARG A 153 3.92 13.08 -12.89
C ARG A 153 2.99 13.77 -13.89
N GLY A 154 3.45 14.10 -15.09
CA GLY A 154 2.62 14.70 -16.14
C GLY A 154 1.40 13.84 -16.50
N VAL A 155 1.59 12.53 -16.63
CA VAL A 155 0.48 11.57 -16.90
C VAL A 155 -0.45 11.42 -15.68
N LEU A 156 0.13 11.41 -14.48
CA LEU A 156 -0.61 11.27 -13.23
C LEU A 156 -1.42 12.54 -12.86
N GLY A 157 -1.19 13.67 -13.54
CA GLY A 157 -1.87 14.96 -13.29
C GLY A 157 -1.58 15.50 -11.91
#